data_AF-A0A964AWG8-F1
#
_entry.id   AF-A0A964AWG8-F1
#
_cell.length_a   1.000
_cell.length_b   1.000
_cell.length_c   1.000
_cell.angle_alpha   90.00
_cell.angle_beta   90.00
_cell.angle_gamma   90.00
#
_symmetry.space_group_name_H-M   'P 1'
#
loop_
_entity.id
_entity.type
_entity.pdbx_description
1 polymer ?
#
loop_
_entity_poly.entity_id
_entity_poly.type
_entity_poly.pdbx_seq_one_letter_code
_entity_poly.pdbx_strand_id
1 'polypeptide(L)'
;MATQAIHDRLRKDITFVELLGNLKDVQIDGATIKLEVDHRALPYLDHTVVGFTDGPMATKVEAVFSGKDPDAEKWRRFTLQREGYRHYRLMAFPTPFNNDIAPLSPGIPPSASRAAHH
;
A
#
# COMPACT_ATOMS: atom_id res chain seq x y z
N MET A 1 -9.60 12.14 13.21
CA MET A 1 -10.76 12.03 12.29
C MET A 1 -10.32 11.76 10.85
N ALA A 2 -9.37 12.51 10.28
CA ALA A 2 -8.81 12.28 8.93
C ALA A 2 -8.42 10.82 8.60
N THR A 3 -7.65 10.16 9.48
CA THR A 3 -7.20 8.77 9.27
C THR A 3 -8.35 7.77 9.25
N GLN A 4 -9.40 7.96 10.06
CA GLN A 4 -10.52 7.03 10.09
C GLN A 4 -11.25 6.96 8.73
N ALA A 5 -11.48 8.12 8.11
CA ALA A 5 -12.15 8.19 6.81
C ALA A 5 -11.39 7.45 5.69
N ILE A 6 -10.06 7.38 5.78
CA ILE A 6 -9.22 6.60 4.88
C ILE A 6 -9.38 5.11 5.16
N HIS A 7 -9.28 4.71 6.43
CA HIS A 7 -9.34 3.30 6.84
C HIS A 7 -10.71 2.69 6.53
N ASP A 8 -11.79 3.46 6.64
CA ASP A 8 -13.16 3.04 6.31
C ASP A 8 -13.33 2.67 4.83
N ARG A 9 -12.41 3.07 3.94
CA ARG A 9 -12.43 2.75 2.51
C ARG A 9 -11.47 1.63 2.11
N LEU A 10 -10.63 1.14 3.02
CA LEU A 10 -9.71 0.04 2.74
C LEU A 10 -10.47 -1.28 2.63
N ARG A 11 -10.21 -2.05 1.57
CA ARG A 11 -10.88 -3.33 1.29
C ARG A 11 -9.87 -4.36 0.80
N LYS A 12 -10.17 -5.63 1.06
CA LYS A 12 -9.47 -6.79 0.51
C LYS A 12 -10.22 -7.29 -0.72
N ASP A 13 -9.61 -8.22 -1.45
CA ASP A 13 -10.18 -8.89 -2.62
C ASP A 13 -10.57 -7.92 -3.76
N ILE A 14 -9.86 -6.79 -3.83
CA ILE A 14 -9.95 -5.79 -4.89
C ILE A 14 -8.55 -5.45 -5.40
N THR A 15 -8.43 -4.97 -6.62
CA THR A 15 -7.17 -4.47 -7.17
C THR A 15 -6.73 -3.16 -6.52
N PHE A 16 -5.45 -2.80 -6.64
CA PHE A 16 -5.00 -1.46 -6.22
C PHE A 16 -5.62 -0.35 -7.08
N VAL A 17 -5.95 -0.60 -8.36
CA VAL A 17 -6.73 0.35 -9.18
C VAL A 17 -8.08 0.66 -8.51
N GLU A 18 -8.82 -0.37 -8.12
CA GLU A 18 -10.12 -0.20 -7.45
C GLU A 18 -9.98 0.44 -6.07
N LEU A 19 -8.95 0.06 -5.30
CA LEU A 19 -8.67 0.66 -4.00
C LEU A 19 -8.41 2.17 -4.13
N LEU A 20 -7.58 2.57 -5.08
CA LEU A 20 -7.32 3.98 -5.38
C LEU A 20 -8.60 4.69 -5.85
N GLY A 21 -9.43 4.00 -6.64
CA GLY A 21 -10.76 4.45 -7.01
C GLY A 21 -11.67 4.75 -5.82
N ASN A 22 -11.63 3.90 -4.78
CA ASN A 22 -12.40 4.09 -3.55
C ASN A 22 -11.87 5.24 -2.68
N LEU A 23 -10.56 5.44 -2.68
CA LEU A 23 -9.90 6.47 -1.89
C LEU A 23 -10.02 7.86 -2.53
N LYS A 24 -10.10 7.96 -3.86
CA LYS A 24 -10.06 9.26 -4.56
C LYS A 24 -11.21 10.19 -4.17
N ASP A 25 -12.32 9.63 -3.68
CA ASP A 25 -13.53 10.39 -3.30
C ASP A 25 -13.61 10.65 -1.79
N VAL A 26 -12.60 10.24 -1.01
CA VAL A 26 -12.54 10.53 0.42
C VAL A 26 -12.39 12.04 0.63
N GLN A 27 -13.21 12.58 1.52
CA GLN A 27 -13.16 13.98 1.93
C GLN A 27 -12.67 14.11 3.37
N ILE A 28 -11.79 15.08 3.59
CA ILE A 28 -11.31 15.50 4.90
C ILE A 28 -11.60 16.99 5.01
N ASP A 29 -12.40 17.38 5.99
CA ASP A 29 -12.88 18.76 6.21
C ASP A 29 -13.51 19.38 4.96
N GLY A 30 -14.37 18.62 4.28
CA GLY A 30 -15.12 19.08 3.10
C GLY A 30 -14.32 19.18 1.81
N ALA A 31 -13.06 18.73 1.78
CA ALA A 31 -12.24 18.69 0.58
C ALA A 31 -11.72 17.29 0.29
N THR A 32 -11.71 16.92 -0.99
CA THR A 32 -11.20 15.64 -1.46
C THR A 32 -9.69 15.51 -1.22
N ILE A 33 -9.25 14.31 -0.88
CA ILE A 33 -7.83 14.02 -0.71
C ILE A 33 -7.09 14.05 -2.06
N LYS A 34 -5.80 14.33 -2.01
CA LYS A 34 -4.89 14.15 -3.13
C LYS A 34 -4.23 12.77 -3.00
N LEU A 35 -4.41 11.92 -4.00
CA LEU A 35 -3.73 10.64 -4.12
C LEU A 35 -2.63 10.72 -5.17
N GLU A 36 -1.46 10.19 -4.83
CA GLU A 36 -0.37 9.95 -5.77
C GLU A 36 0.03 8.48 -5.74
N VAL A 37 0.47 7.96 -6.87
CA VAL A 37 1.07 6.64 -6.98
C VAL A 37 2.54 6.83 -7.32
N ASP A 38 3.43 6.29 -6.49
CA ASP A 38 4.85 6.30 -6.83
C ASP A 38 5.11 5.51 -8.12
N HIS A 39 6.04 5.98 -8.94
CA HIS A 39 6.41 5.35 -10.21
C HIS A 39 6.71 3.85 -10.10
N ARG A 40 7.26 3.39 -8.95
CA ARG A 40 7.57 1.98 -8.70
C ARG A 40 6.33 1.14 -8.41
N ALA A 41 5.22 1.75 -8.00
CA ALA A 41 3.96 1.07 -7.74
C ALA A 41 3.08 0.94 -8.99
N LEU A 42 3.30 1.78 -10.01
CA LEU A 42 2.52 1.77 -11.26
C LEU A 42 2.43 0.39 -11.94
N PRO A 43 3.51 -0.42 -12.03
CA PRO A 43 3.44 -1.72 -12.70
C PRO A 43 2.63 -2.78 -11.94
N TYR A 44 2.21 -2.49 -10.71
CA TYR A 44 1.60 -3.46 -9.81
C TYR A 44 0.18 -3.06 -9.37
N LEU A 45 -0.45 -2.12 -10.09
CA LEU A 45 -1.78 -1.63 -9.72
C LEU A 45 -2.89 -2.66 -9.95
N ASP A 46 -2.63 -3.64 -10.82
CA ASP A 46 -3.49 -4.80 -11.06
C ASP A 46 -3.41 -5.86 -9.94
N HIS A 47 -2.45 -5.74 -9.02
CA HIS A 47 -2.33 -6.67 -7.91
C HIS A 47 -3.57 -6.59 -7.00
N THR A 48 -4.03 -7.76 -6.56
CA THR A 48 -5.16 -7.88 -5.63
C THR A 48 -4.68 -7.65 -4.21
N VAL A 49 -5.37 -6.78 -3.47
CA VAL A 49 -5.14 -6.54 -2.04
C VAL A 49 -5.62 -7.76 -1.25
N VAL A 50 -4.69 -8.54 -0.70
CA VAL A 50 -5.00 -9.74 0.11
C VAL A 50 -5.18 -9.39 1.57
N GLY A 51 -4.42 -8.41 2.05
CA GLY A 51 -4.44 -8.00 3.44
C GLY A 51 -3.93 -6.59 3.63
N PHE A 52 -4.39 -5.95 4.69
CA PHE A 52 -3.83 -4.68 5.15
C PHE A 52 -3.86 -4.61 6.68
N THR A 53 -3.01 -3.75 7.20
CA THR A 53 -2.95 -3.41 8.63
C THR A 53 -2.58 -1.95 8.76
N ASP A 54 -2.92 -1.38 9.91
CA ASP A 54 -2.60 0.01 10.20
C ASP A 54 -1.09 0.20 10.27
N GLY A 55 -0.62 1.34 9.80
CA GLY A 55 0.78 1.72 9.93
C GLY A 55 1.16 1.98 11.39
N PRO A 56 2.47 1.92 11.73
CA PRO A 56 2.92 2.19 13.08
C PRO A 56 2.56 3.62 13.51
N MET A 57 2.12 3.76 14.77
CA MET A 57 1.84 5.07 15.37
C MET A 57 3.09 5.97 15.29
N ALA A 58 2.87 7.27 15.06
CA ALA A 58 3.92 8.29 14.88
C ALA A 58 4.76 8.18 13.59
N THR A 59 4.39 7.32 12.63
CA THR A 59 4.98 7.33 11.28
C THR A 59 4.07 8.02 10.28
N LYS A 60 4.61 8.34 9.09
CA LYS A 60 3.81 8.78 7.94
C LYS A 60 3.01 7.64 7.30
N VAL A 61 3.16 6.39 7.75
CA VAL A 61 2.48 5.24 7.14
C VAL A 61 1.09 5.13 7.75
N GLU A 62 0.06 5.20 6.91
CA GLU A 62 -1.33 5.05 7.35
C GLU A 62 -1.74 3.58 7.29
N ALA A 63 -1.36 2.89 6.21
CA ALA A 63 -1.63 1.46 6.05
C ALA A 63 -0.51 0.75 5.30
N VAL A 64 -0.32 -0.52 5.65
CA VAL A 64 0.58 -1.46 4.95
C VAL A 64 -0.27 -2.55 4.32
N PHE A 65 -0.04 -2.86 3.05
CA PHE A 65 -0.81 -3.84 2.28
C PHE A 65 0.08 -5.02 1.85
N SER A 66 -0.52 -6.20 1.76
CA SER A 66 -0.04 -7.34 1.00
C SER A 66 -0.84 -7.41 -0.30
N GLY A 67 -0.16 -7.30 -1.43
CA GLY A 67 -0.72 -7.39 -2.77
C GLY A 67 -0.27 -8.66 -3.47
N LYS A 68 -1.18 -9.36 -4.14
CA LYS A 68 -0.93 -10.57 -4.91
C LYS A 68 -1.01 -10.26 -6.39
N ASP A 69 0.01 -10.72 -7.13
CA ASP A 69 0.06 -10.66 -8.59
C ASP A 69 -1.18 -11.32 -9.22
N PRO A 70 -1.74 -10.79 -10.32
CA PRO A 70 -2.83 -11.43 -11.08
C PRO A 70 -2.61 -12.93 -11.35
N ASP A 71 -1.39 -13.34 -11.66
CA ASP A 71 -1.04 -14.74 -11.95
C ASP A 71 -0.84 -15.59 -10.69
N ALA A 72 -1.02 -15.00 -9.50
CA ALA A 72 -0.89 -15.64 -8.19
C ALA A 72 0.50 -16.19 -7.84
N GLU A 73 1.54 -15.87 -8.62
CA GLU A 73 2.89 -16.41 -8.42
C GLU A 73 3.71 -15.63 -7.39
N LYS A 74 3.42 -14.33 -7.25
CA LYS A 74 4.20 -13.42 -6.40
C LYS A 74 3.30 -12.51 -5.60
N TRP A 75 3.82 -12.13 -4.44
CA TRP A 75 3.21 -11.15 -3.56
C TRP A 75 4.19 -10.01 -3.33
N ARG A 76 3.66 -8.83 -3.02
CA ARG A 76 4.43 -7.61 -2.80
C ARG A 76 3.80 -6.78 -1.70
N ARG A 77 4.64 -6.08 -0.94
CA ARG A 77 4.20 -5.17 0.10
C ARG A 77 4.03 -3.76 -0.45
N PHE A 78 2.99 -3.08 -0.01
CA PHE A 78 2.73 -1.68 -0.35
C PHE A 78 2.49 -0.87 0.91
N THR A 79 2.72 0.44 0.84
CA THR A 79 2.36 1.38 1.91
C THR A 79 1.57 2.53 1.34
N LEU A 80 0.48 2.90 2.02
CA LEU A 80 -0.15 4.18 1.85
C LEU A 80 0.45 5.14 2.88
N GLN A 81 1.18 6.14 2.40
CA GLN A 81 1.84 7.13 3.23
C GLN A 81 1.10 8.45 3.19
N ARG A 82 0.97 9.13 4.32
CA ARG A 82 0.49 10.49 4.45
C ARG A 82 1.66 11.47 4.38
N GLU A 83 1.77 12.16 3.26
CA GLU A 83 2.80 13.17 3.02
C GLU A 83 2.39 14.56 3.51
N GLY A 84 1.08 14.78 3.69
CA GLY A 84 0.53 16.02 4.22
C GLY A 84 -0.90 15.82 4.72
N TYR A 85 -1.55 16.89 5.16
CA TYR A 85 -2.86 16.79 5.83
C TYR A 85 -3.91 16.01 5.02
N ARG A 86 -3.93 16.20 3.69
CA ARG A 86 -4.83 15.55 2.72
C ARG A 86 -4.09 14.88 1.56
N HIS A 87 -2.79 14.68 1.68
CA HIS A 87 -1.96 14.15 0.59
C HIS A 87 -1.45 12.77 0.98
N TYR A 88 -1.87 11.78 0.21
CA TYR A 88 -1.48 10.39 0.40
C TYR A 88 -0.76 9.86 -0.83
N ARG A 89 0.19 8.96 -0.61
CA ARG A 89 1.00 8.34 -1.65
C ARG A 89 1.04 6.82 -1.47
N LEU A 90 0.69 6.09 -2.52
CA LEU A 90 0.89 4.64 -2.58
C LEU A 90 2.32 4.35 -3.03
N MET A 91 3.04 3.53 -2.27
CA MET A 91 4.39 3.07 -2.59
C MET A 91 4.45 1.55 -2.57
N ALA A 92 5.28 0.98 -3.44
CA ALA A 92 5.54 -0.45 -3.47
C ALA A 92 6.95 -0.74 -2.94
N PHE A 93 7.07 -1.80 -2.14
CA PHE A 93 8.37 -2.33 -1.76
C PHE A 93 9.01 -3.04 -2.97
N PRO A 94 10.33 -2.89 -3.18
CA PRO A 94 11.00 -3.40 -4.36
C PRO A 94 11.06 -4.94 -4.41
N THR A 95 11.04 -5.60 -3.25
CA THR A 95 11.24 -7.05 -3.14
C THR A 95 9.91 -7.79 -3.10
N PRO A 96 9.60 -8.65 -4.09
CA PRO A 96 8.47 -9.56 -4.02
C PRO A 96 8.79 -10.77 -3.12
N PHE A 97 7.76 -11.54 -2.78
CA PHE A 97 7.85 -12.75 -1.97
C PHE A 97 6.92 -13.85 -2.52
N ASN A 98 7.19 -15.10 -2.16
CA ASN A 98 6.61 -16.29 -2.84
C ASN A 98 5.35 -16.86 -2.17
N ASN A 99 4.82 -16.18 -1.15
CA ASN A 99 3.64 -16.65 -0.40
C ASN A 99 2.88 -15.46 0.17
N ASP A 100 1.64 -15.66 0.62
CA ASP A 100 0.95 -14.61 1.36
C ASP A 100 1.72 -14.33 2.67
N ILE A 101 2.03 -13.06 2.92
CA ILE A 101 2.75 -12.60 4.10
C ILE A 101 1.90 -11.52 4.75
N ALA A 102 1.74 -11.61 6.08
CA ALA A 102 1.04 -10.57 6.81
C ALA A 102 1.73 -9.21 6.57
N PRO A 103 0.97 -8.12 6.42
CA PRO A 103 1.56 -6.84 6.03
C PRO A 103 2.67 -6.32 6.97
N LEU A 104 2.70 -6.77 8.24
CA LEU A 104 3.75 -6.47 9.22
C LEU A 104 4.61 -7.68 9.64
N SER A 105 4.57 -8.82 8.93
CA SER A 105 5.38 -9.98 9.31
C SER A 105 6.87 -9.60 9.45
N PRO A 106 7.52 -9.93 10.59
CA PRO A 106 8.96 -9.75 10.80
C PRO A 106 9.73 -10.63 9.81
N GLY A 107 10.83 -10.11 9.23
CA GLY A 107 11.71 -10.90 8.36
C GLY A 107 11.90 -10.41 6.93
N ILE A 108 11.41 -9.23 6.57
CA ILE A 108 11.84 -8.55 5.34
C ILE A 108 12.83 -7.45 5.73
N PRO A 109 14.15 -7.73 5.79
CA PRO A 109 15.14 -6.70 6.03
C PRO A 109 15.12 -5.67 4.90
N PRO A 110 15.48 -4.40 5.15
CA PRO A 110 15.77 -3.41 4.10
C PRO A 110 16.95 -3.76 3.18
N SER A 111 17.45 -5.01 3.21
CA SER A 111 18.65 -5.48 2.50
C SER A 111 18.40 -6.64 1.53
N ALA A 112 17.19 -6.86 1.03
CA ALA A 112 17.00 -7.78 -0.11
C ALA A 112 17.44 -7.19 -1.47
N SER A 113 18.01 -5.97 -1.47
CA SER A 113 18.67 -5.36 -2.64
C SER A 113 20.20 -5.45 -2.63
N ARG A 114 20.83 -6.27 -1.75
CA ARG A 114 22.31 -6.39 -1.69
C ARG A 114 22.85 -7.80 -1.92
N ALA A 115 22.09 -8.65 -2.62
CA ALA A 115 22.55 -9.95 -3.12
C ALA A 115 22.28 -10.07 -4.63
N ALA A 116 22.74 -9.09 -5.39
CA ALA A 116 23.02 -9.26 -6.81
C ALA A 116 24.13 -8.28 -7.17
N HIS A 117 25.22 -8.82 -7.72
CA HIS A 117 26.42 -8.15 -8.25
C HIS A 117 27.61 -7.97 -7.28
N HIS A 118 28.52 -8.95 -7.41
CA HIS A 118 29.98 -8.93 -7.23
C HIS A 118 30.57 -8.89 -5.82
#